data_AF-A0A2M8PZC7-F1
#
_entry.id   AF-A0A2M8PZC7-F1
#
_cell.length_a   1.000
_cell.length_b   1.000
_cell.length_c   1.000
_cell.angle_alpha   90.00
_cell.angle_beta   90.00
_cell.angle_gamma   90.00
#
_symmetry.space_group_name_H-M   'P 1'
#
loop_
_entity.id
_entity.type
_entity.pdbx_description
1 polymer ?
#
loop_
_entity_poly.entity_id
_entity_poly.type
_entity_poly.pdbx_seq_one_letter_code
_entity_poly.pdbx_strand_id
1 'polypeptide(L)'
;MMTSNERRALLYQTFVDAPFLSQIDWEGATRTFVIHLLELLLKIHRYQGEHPLRTLLTQLKAYYGTDKQAEIDALLPIIDALPQGTTLPNHEIKVFLSYARDDDEPFVRRLYDDLTERGFDIWYDRVKMPNRGLGFPQEIAQAIEEADYLVLVCGPRAYTSEYVRKEWQHAQRHCKPILPVVRLGDFPPPILDQLGPNPVDAIDMRDDAQYADKLNYLVRQLSYKPLPLAHSPNVQRKDEWYLARSELQRQVIQALTGLGRENTVTITAIEGLAGIGKSTLAKMIAWDCQVRRYFRDGVFWIEVGKDP
;
A
#
# COMPACT_ATOMS: atom_id res chain seq x y z
N MET A 1 -5.21 -18.63 32.07
CA MET A 1 -5.21 -17.80 30.84
C MET A 1 -6.21 -16.68 31.05
N MET A 2 -5.89 -15.43 30.71
CA MET A 2 -6.85 -14.32 30.79
C MET A 2 -8.02 -14.54 29.83
N THR A 3 -9.23 -14.35 30.35
CA THR A 3 -10.50 -14.28 29.62
C THR A 3 -10.56 -13.04 28.72
N SER A 4 -11.47 -13.00 27.75
CA SER A 4 -11.65 -11.83 26.86
C SER A 4 -11.99 -10.56 27.65
N ASN A 5 -12.81 -10.67 28.70
CA ASN A 5 -13.16 -9.55 29.59
C ASN A 5 -11.94 -9.01 30.36
N GLU A 6 -11.07 -9.89 30.86
CA GLU A 6 -9.85 -9.48 31.55
C GLU A 6 -8.86 -8.78 30.59
N ARG A 7 -8.76 -9.25 29.33
CA ARG A 7 -7.93 -8.60 28.30
C ARG A 7 -8.44 -7.20 27.98
N ARG A 8 -9.77 -7.04 27.83
CA ARG A 8 -10.41 -5.72 27.65
C ARG A 8 -10.08 -4.80 28.81
N ALA A 9 -10.34 -5.24 30.04
CA ALA A 9 -10.10 -4.43 31.24
C ALA A 9 -8.65 -3.93 31.29
N LEU A 10 -7.67 -4.82 31.07
CA LEU A 10 -6.25 -4.45 31.05
C LEU A 10 -5.94 -3.39 29.99
N LEU A 11 -6.37 -3.59 28.74
CA LEU A 11 -6.02 -2.68 27.64
C LEU A 11 -6.72 -1.33 27.73
N TYR A 12 -7.98 -1.29 28.16
CA TYR A 12 -8.69 -0.03 28.41
C TYR A 12 -8.11 0.74 29.61
N GLN A 13 -7.62 0.03 30.64
CA GLN A 13 -6.91 0.66 31.75
C GLN A 13 -5.54 1.21 31.32
N THR A 14 -4.85 0.51 30.41
CA THR A 14 -3.51 0.88 29.96
C THR A 14 -3.54 2.04 28.95
N PHE A 15 -4.55 2.08 28.08
CA PHE A 15 -4.62 2.98 26.93
C PHE A 15 -5.90 3.81 26.93
N VAL A 16 -6.04 4.68 27.92
CA VAL A 16 -7.24 5.50 28.12
C VAL A 16 -7.56 6.34 26.88
N ASP A 17 -8.74 6.18 26.31
CA ASP A 17 -9.20 6.90 25.10
C ASP A 17 -8.32 6.69 23.85
N ALA A 18 -7.53 5.61 23.81
CA ALA A 18 -6.71 5.35 22.64
C ALA A 18 -7.57 4.91 21.44
N PRO A 19 -7.49 5.62 20.29
CA PRO A 19 -8.37 5.37 19.15
C PRO A 19 -8.16 3.98 18.53
N PHE A 20 -6.95 3.42 18.67
CA PHE A 20 -6.62 2.09 18.16
C PHE A 20 -7.28 0.94 18.94
N LEU A 21 -7.86 1.18 20.13
CA LEU A 21 -8.61 0.14 20.86
C LEU A 21 -9.82 -0.36 20.05
N SER A 22 -10.38 0.49 19.18
CA SER A 22 -11.46 0.13 18.26
C SER A 22 -11.04 -0.87 17.18
N GLN A 23 -9.73 -1.02 16.92
CA GLN A 23 -9.18 -1.91 15.89
C GLN A 23 -8.85 -3.30 16.43
N ILE A 24 -8.99 -3.52 17.73
CA ILE A 24 -8.67 -4.79 18.37
C ILE A 24 -9.83 -5.75 18.16
N ASP A 25 -9.54 -6.90 17.54
CA ASP A 25 -10.41 -8.07 17.61
C ASP A 25 -10.28 -8.72 18.99
N TRP A 26 -11.39 -8.78 19.73
CA TRP A 26 -11.45 -9.26 21.11
C TRP A 26 -11.78 -10.75 21.20
N GLU A 27 -12.08 -11.38 20.08
CA GLU A 27 -12.47 -12.78 20.00
C GLU A 27 -11.27 -13.69 19.67
N GLY A 28 -11.49 -14.99 19.83
CA GLY A 28 -10.49 -16.01 19.48
C GLY A 28 -9.51 -16.40 20.58
N ALA A 29 -8.62 -17.33 20.22
CA ALA A 29 -7.66 -17.94 21.11
C ALA A 29 -6.62 -16.92 21.62
N THR A 30 -6.13 -17.12 22.86
CA THR A 30 -5.18 -16.23 23.53
C THR A 30 -3.95 -15.94 22.68
N ARG A 31 -3.41 -16.95 22.00
CA ARG A 31 -2.20 -16.81 21.17
C ARG A 31 -2.44 -15.89 19.97
N THR A 32 -3.54 -16.11 19.24
CA THR A 32 -3.92 -15.30 18.07
C THR A 32 -4.17 -13.84 18.46
N PHE A 33 -4.89 -13.63 19.57
CA PHE A 33 -5.13 -12.30 20.13
C PHE A 33 -3.80 -11.56 20.42
N VAL A 34 -2.85 -12.24 21.08
CA VAL A 34 -1.54 -11.63 21.42
C VAL A 34 -0.76 -11.27 20.16
N ILE A 35 -0.73 -12.13 19.13
CA ILE A 35 -0.03 -11.84 17.88
C ILE A 35 -0.61 -10.59 17.20
N HIS A 36 -1.93 -10.55 17.00
CA HIS A 36 -2.59 -9.39 16.37
C HIS A 36 -2.43 -8.11 17.17
N LEU A 37 -2.49 -8.20 18.50
CA LEU A 37 -2.23 -7.07 19.38
C LEU A 37 -0.80 -6.56 19.23
N LEU A 38 0.20 -7.45 19.23
CA LEU A 38 1.60 -7.06 19.04
C LEU A 38 1.83 -6.39 17.68
N GLU A 39 1.25 -6.94 16.60
CA GLU A 39 1.31 -6.34 15.28
C GLU A 39 0.69 -4.94 15.24
N LEU A 40 -0.47 -4.75 15.89
CA LEU A 40 -1.11 -3.45 16.01
C LEU A 40 -0.24 -2.46 16.79
N LEU A 41 0.26 -2.84 17.97
CA LEU A 41 1.06 -1.95 18.83
C LEU A 41 2.43 -1.63 18.22
N LEU A 42 3.04 -2.54 17.46
CA LEU A 42 4.29 -2.27 16.74
C LEU A 42 4.10 -1.33 15.54
N LYS A 43 2.91 -1.32 14.92
CA LYS A 43 2.55 -0.33 13.88
C LYS A 43 2.34 1.08 14.45
N ILE A 44 2.05 1.19 15.75
CA ILE A 44 1.81 2.46 16.43
C ILE A 44 3.10 2.87 17.13
N HIS A 45 3.91 3.71 16.48
CA HIS A 45 5.24 4.04 17.00
C HIS A 45 5.23 4.88 18.29
N ARG A 46 4.23 5.75 18.48
CA ARG A 46 4.07 6.60 19.67
C ARG A 46 2.58 6.75 20.03
N TYR A 47 2.28 6.67 21.31
CA TYR A 47 1.03 7.09 21.94
C TYR A 47 1.37 7.80 23.25
N GLN A 48 0.87 9.02 23.43
CA GLN A 48 1.23 9.89 24.56
C GLN A 48 2.75 10.06 24.78
N GLY A 49 3.53 10.03 23.69
CA GLY A 49 4.98 10.19 23.76
C GLY A 49 5.76 8.92 24.10
N GLU A 50 5.16 7.74 24.19
CA GLU A 50 5.88 6.46 24.36
C GLU A 50 5.45 5.42 23.33
N HIS A 51 6.28 4.39 23.11
CA HIS A 51 5.84 3.25 22.31
C HIS A 51 4.74 2.48 23.07
N PRO A 52 3.55 2.21 22.50
CA PRO A 52 2.46 1.54 23.21
C PRO A 52 2.86 0.19 23.83
N LEU A 53 3.71 -0.58 23.14
CA LEU A 53 4.25 -1.83 23.68
C LEU A 53 5.06 -1.63 24.97
N ARG A 54 5.80 -0.51 25.08
CA ARG A 54 6.51 -0.14 26.30
C ARG A 54 5.53 0.11 27.43
N THR A 55 4.50 0.91 27.18
CA THR A 55 3.46 1.24 28.16
C THR A 55 2.72 -0.01 28.63
N LEU A 56 2.38 -0.92 27.70
CA LEU A 56 1.73 -2.19 28.02
C LEU A 56 2.60 -3.11 28.87
N LEU A 57 3.87 -3.31 28.49
CA LEU A 57 4.78 -4.16 29.27
C LEU A 57 5.07 -3.57 30.65
N THR A 58 5.18 -2.24 30.74
CA THR A 58 5.35 -1.54 32.02
C THR A 58 4.12 -1.75 32.91
N GLN A 59 2.91 -1.67 32.36
CA GLN A 59 1.68 -1.96 33.12
C GLN A 59 1.61 -3.43 33.54
N LEU A 60 1.96 -4.35 32.65
CA LEU A 60 1.98 -5.79 32.92
C LEU A 60 3.00 -6.17 33.99
N LYS A 61 4.12 -5.45 34.08
CA LYS A 61 5.18 -5.68 35.09
C LYS A 61 4.62 -5.77 36.52
N ALA A 62 3.61 -4.95 36.84
CA ALA A 62 2.97 -4.92 38.17
C ALA A 62 2.25 -6.23 38.55
N TYR A 63 1.92 -7.08 37.57
CA TYR A 63 1.14 -8.31 37.76
C TYR A 63 2.01 -9.58 37.82
N TYR A 64 3.33 -9.48 37.66
CA TYR A 64 4.23 -10.64 37.62
C TYR A 64 5.32 -10.58 38.69
N GLY A 65 5.86 -11.76 39.05
CA GLY A 65 6.96 -11.92 40.01
C GLY A 65 8.31 -11.47 39.45
N THR A 66 9.32 -11.40 40.34
CA THR A 66 10.65 -10.81 40.09
C THR A 66 11.33 -11.32 38.81
N ASP A 67 11.24 -12.61 38.51
CA ASP A 67 11.89 -13.20 37.33
C ASP A 67 11.32 -12.63 36.03
N LYS A 68 9.99 -12.50 35.95
CA LYS A 68 9.29 -11.92 34.80
C LYS A 68 9.43 -10.41 34.73
N GLN A 69 9.56 -9.75 35.86
CA GLN A 69 9.88 -8.32 35.89
C GLN A 69 11.27 -8.05 35.29
N ALA A 70 12.27 -8.89 35.59
CA ALA A 70 13.60 -8.78 35.01
C ALA A 70 13.60 -9.04 33.49
N GLU A 71 12.83 -10.02 33.01
CA GLU A 71 12.63 -10.23 31.57
C GLU A 71 12.00 -9.01 30.89
N ILE A 72 10.97 -8.41 31.51
CA ILE A 72 10.33 -7.19 30.99
C ILE A 72 11.35 -6.04 30.96
N ASP A 73 12.10 -5.82 32.03
CA ASP A 73 13.09 -4.75 32.13
C ASP A 73 14.19 -4.87 31.08
N ALA A 74 14.58 -6.11 30.71
CA ALA A 74 15.51 -6.35 29.63
C ALA A 74 14.94 -6.02 28.23
N LEU A 75 13.61 -6.10 28.06
CA LEU A 75 12.93 -5.78 26.80
C LEU A 75 12.67 -4.28 26.61
N LEU A 76 12.46 -3.53 27.70
CA LEU A 76 12.18 -2.08 27.64
C LEU A 76 13.22 -1.29 26.81
N PRO A 77 14.54 -1.43 27.01
CA PRO A 77 15.52 -0.68 26.20
C PRO A 77 15.55 -1.14 24.73
N ILE A 78 15.24 -2.41 24.44
CA ILE A 78 15.10 -2.91 23.08
C ILE A 78 13.91 -2.23 22.40
N ILE A 79 12.80 -2.04 23.12
CA ILE A 79 11.61 -1.36 22.62
C ILE A 79 11.86 0.14 22.41
N ASP A 80 12.59 0.79 23.31
CA ASP A 80 12.98 2.19 23.16
C ASP A 80 13.92 2.40 21.96
N ALA A 81 14.74 1.39 21.68
CA ALA A 81 15.66 1.34 20.55
C ALA A 81 15.02 0.76 19.27
N LEU A 82 13.77 0.29 19.32
CA LEU A 82 13.06 -0.09 18.10
C LEU A 82 13.05 1.14 17.18
N PRO A 83 13.24 0.95 15.86
CA PRO A 83 13.11 2.05 14.92
C PRO A 83 11.79 2.74 15.21
N GLN A 84 11.80 4.04 15.50
CA GLN A 84 10.60 4.78 15.94
C GLN A 84 9.57 5.00 14.81
N GLY A 85 9.47 4.05 13.88
CA GLY A 85 9.44 4.40 12.47
C GLY A 85 10.72 5.18 12.18
N THR A 86 11.69 4.54 11.54
CA THR A 86 12.74 5.32 10.87
C THR A 86 12.05 6.24 9.88
N THR A 87 11.90 7.52 10.25
CA THR A 87 12.20 8.65 9.39
C THR A 87 13.72 8.70 9.21
N LEU A 88 14.28 7.62 8.67
CA LEU A 88 15.41 7.76 7.78
C LEU A 88 14.78 7.65 6.41
N PRO A 89 14.56 8.76 5.71
CA PRO A 89 14.53 8.70 4.26
C PRO A 89 15.61 7.75 3.78
N ASN A 90 15.18 6.70 3.10
CA ASN A 90 16.08 6.11 2.15
C ASN A 90 16.12 7.13 1.00
N HIS A 91 17.18 7.93 0.88
CA HIS A 91 17.42 8.77 -0.32
C HIS A 91 17.41 7.95 -1.62
N GLU A 92 17.31 6.62 -1.54
CA GLU A 92 17.05 5.73 -2.67
C GLU A 92 15.59 5.68 -3.13
N ILE A 93 14.60 6.13 -2.35
CA ILE A 93 13.18 6.05 -2.74
C ILE A 93 12.86 7.25 -3.62
N LYS A 94 12.64 6.96 -4.90
CA LYS A 94 12.28 7.93 -5.93
C LYS A 94 10.77 8.02 -6.05
N VAL A 95 10.23 9.23 -5.97
CA VAL A 95 8.79 9.47 -6.06
C VAL A 95 8.52 10.44 -7.19
N PHE A 96 7.62 10.04 -8.09
CA PHE A 96 7.13 10.89 -9.14
C PHE A 96 5.87 11.63 -8.66
N LEU A 97 5.88 12.96 -8.61
CA LEU A 97 4.72 13.76 -8.20
C LEU A 97 3.88 14.17 -9.41
N SER A 98 2.67 13.60 -9.50
CA SER A 98 1.74 13.83 -10.60
C SER A 98 0.58 14.73 -10.20
N TYR A 99 0.44 15.90 -10.84
CA TYR A 99 -0.58 16.90 -10.49
C TYR A 99 -0.95 17.79 -11.68
N ALA A 100 -2.06 18.53 -11.57
CA ALA A 100 -2.39 19.64 -12.46
C ALA A 100 -2.10 20.98 -11.78
N ARG A 101 -1.39 21.88 -12.45
CA ARG A 101 -0.99 23.20 -11.90
C ARG A 101 -2.20 24.07 -11.54
N ASP A 102 -3.26 23.97 -12.34
CA ASP A 102 -4.48 24.77 -12.18
C ASP A 102 -5.42 24.27 -11.07
N ASP A 103 -5.04 23.22 -10.32
CA ASP A 103 -5.78 22.76 -9.14
C ASP A 103 -5.33 23.53 -7.88
N ASP A 104 -4.15 23.22 -7.32
CA ASP A 104 -3.64 23.82 -6.09
C ASP A 104 -2.09 23.74 -6.03
N GLU A 105 -1.42 24.55 -6.85
CA GLU A 105 0.06 24.60 -6.89
C GLU A 105 0.72 24.88 -5.52
N PRO A 106 0.20 25.80 -4.67
CA PRO A 106 0.75 26.01 -3.32
C PRO A 106 0.74 24.75 -2.45
N PHE A 107 -0.34 23.96 -2.47
CA PHE A 107 -0.39 22.69 -1.74
C PHE A 107 0.63 21.68 -2.28
N VAL A 108 0.74 21.54 -3.61
CA VAL A 108 1.68 20.58 -4.21
C VAL A 108 3.12 20.97 -3.89
N ARG A 109 3.43 22.27 -3.92
CA ARG A 109 4.76 22.77 -3.53
C ARG A 109 5.07 22.46 -2.06
N ARG A 110 4.12 22.72 -1.16
CA ARG A 110 4.26 22.37 0.26
C ARG A 110 4.52 20.88 0.42
N LEU A 111 3.75 20.02 -0.26
CA LEU A 111 3.93 18.57 -0.23
C LEU A 111 5.30 18.13 -0.76
N TYR A 112 5.80 18.75 -1.82
CA TYR A 112 7.15 18.54 -2.32
C TYR A 112 8.19 18.89 -1.24
N ASP A 113 8.14 20.13 -0.73
CA ASP A 113 9.10 20.62 0.28
C ASP A 113 9.10 19.70 1.52
N ASP A 114 7.93 19.33 2.03
CA ASP A 114 7.74 18.45 3.19
C ASP A 114 8.27 17.03 2.96
N LEU A 115 8.09 16.45 1.78
CA LEU A 115 8.61 15.12 1.44
C LEU A 115 10.13 15.15 1.19
N THR A 116 10.64 16.21 0.57
CA THR A 116 12.07 16.40 0.37
C THR A 116 12.81 16.65 1.68
N GLU A 117 12.24 17.42 2.61
CA GLU A 117 12.80 17.58 3.97
C GLU A 117 12.84 16.24 4.73
N ARG A 118 11.88 15.37 4.45
CA ARG A 118 11.84 13.99 4.94
C ARG A 118 12.70 13.04 4.10
N GLY A 119 13.54 13.57 3.19
CA GLY A 119 14.62 12.97 2.38
C GLY A 119 14.22 12.00 1.26
N PHE A 120 12.99 12.08 0.77
CA PHE A 120 12.61 11.38 -0.45
C PHE A 120 13.17 12.10 -1.68
N ASP A 121 13.58 11.35 -2.71
CA ASP A 121 13.96 11.90 -4.01
C ASP A 121 12.69 12.16 -4.82
N ILE A 122 12.19 13.40 -4.78
CA ILE A 122 10.94 13.77 -5.43
C ILE A 122 11.22 14.40 -6.79
N TRP A 123 10.71 13.75 -7.83
CA TRP A 123 10.60 14.36 -9.14
C TRP A 123 9.39 15.32 -9.15
N TYR A 124 9.70 16.61 -9.11
CA TYR A 124 8.75 17.74 -9.04
C TYR A 124 9.18 18.84 -10.01
N ASP A 125 8.91 18.65 -11.29
CA ASP A 125 8.87 19.75 -12.26
C ASP A 125 8.12 19.21 -13.47
N ARG A 126 7.21 19.97 -14.06
CA ARG A 126 6.68 19.56 -15.36
C ARG A 126 6.84 20.65 -16.37
N VAL A 127 7.82 20.44 -17.25
CA VAL A 127 7.99 21.08 -18.55
C VAL A 127 6.66 21.61 -19.08
N LYS A 128 6.59 22.92 -19.38
CA LYS A 128 5.50 23.45 -20.22
C LYS A 128 5.58 22.69 -21.55
N MET A 129 4.64 21.78 -21.81
CA MET A 129 4.57 21.10 -23.11
C MET A 129 4.64 22.17 -24.21
N PRO A 130 5.60 22.09 -25.13
CA PRO A 130 5.59 22.93 -26.31
C PRO A 130 4.23 22.78 -27.00
N ASN A 131 3.65 23.91 -27.37
CA ASN A 131 2.38 23.97 -28.06
C ASN A 131 2.28 22.91 -29.16
N ARG A 132 1.16 22.16 -29.12
CA ARG A 132 0.56 21.48 -30.27
C ARG A 132 1.49 20.52 -31.03
N GLY A 133 1.58 19.30 -30.50
CA GLY A 133 1.82 18.10 -31.29
C GLY A 133 3.14 17.41 -30.99
N LEU A 134 3.08 16.06 -30.98
CA LEU A 134 4.20 15.11 -31.05
C LEU A 134 4.81 14.70 -29.69
N GLY A 135 4.11 13.80 -28.98
CA GLY A 135 4.76 12.85 -28.06
C GLY A 135 4.46 13.02 -26.56
N PHE A 136 4.42 11.89 -25.86
CA PHE A 136 4.64 11.84 -24.41
C PHE A 136 6.15 11.99 -24.20
N PRO A 137 6.65 13.03 -23.50
CA PRO A 137 8.09 13.30 -23.49
C PRO A 137 8.87 12.12 -22.89
N GLN A 138 9.97 11.73 -23.53
CA GLN A 138 10.78 10.58 -23.09
C GLN A 138 11.35 10.78 -21.68
N GLU A 139 11.70 12.02 -21.32
CA GLU A 139 12.17 12.38 -19.98
C GLU A 139 11.13 12.07 -18.90
N ILE A 140 9.85 12.31 -19.19
CA ILE A 140 8.74 12.02 -18.28
C ILE A 140 8.55 10.51 -18.15
N ALA A 141 8.59 9.78 -19.27
CA ALA A 141 8.53 8.32 -19.26
C ALA A 141 9.66 7.75 -18.41
N GLN A 142 10.90 8.18 -18.65
CA GLN A 142 12.07 7.74 -17.92
C GLN A 142 11.95 8.06 -16.42
N ALA A 143 11.52 9.28 -16.05
CA ALA A 143 11.33 9.66 -14.65
C ALA A 143 10.30 8.76 -13.94
N ILE A 144 9.19 8.40 -14.62
CA ILE A 144 8.21 7.45 -14.06
C ILE A 144 8.78 6.04 -13.96
N GLU A 145 9.55 5.60 -14.97
CA GLU A 145 10.19 4.29 -14.99
C GLU A 145 11.27 4.14 -13.91
N GLU A 146 11.98 5.21 -13.58
CA GLU A 146 12.97 5.25 -12.49
C GLU A 146 12.34 5.42 -11.11
N ALA A 147 11.15 6.00 -11.02
CA ALA A 147 10.46 6.17 -9.75
C ALA A 147 10.03 4.84 -9.13
N ASP A 148 10.13 4.74 -7.81
CA ASP A 148 9.56 3.64 -7.03
C ASP A 148 8.04 3.81 -6.89
N TYR A 149 7.58 5.04 -6.68
CA TYR A 149 6.18 5.39 -6.48
C TYR A 149 5.74 6.53 -7.40
N LEU A 150 4.47 6.54 -7.78
CA LEU A 150 3.80 7.73 -8.30
C LEU A 150 2.79 8.25 -7.28
N VAL A 151 2.99 9.47 -6.78
CA VAL A 151 1.99 10.17 -5.96
C VAL A 151 1.11 10.99 -6.90
N LEU A 152 -0.18 10.68 -6.95
CA LEU A 152 -1.15 11.34 -7.81
C LEU A 152 -1.98 12.34 -6.98
N VAL A 153 -1.71 13.63 -7.13
CA VAL A 153 -2.51 14.68 -6.49
C VAL A 153 -3.78 14.89 -7.32
N CYS A 154 -4.91 14.50 -6.73
CA CYS A 154 -6.23 14.54 -7.35
C CYS A 154 -6.92 15.89 -7.10
N GLY A 155 -7.41 16.47 -8.19
CA GLY A 155 -8.27 17.63 -8.24
C GLY A 155 -9.05 17.68 -9.57
N PRO A 156 -10.00 18.62 -9.75
CA PRO A 156 -10.83 18.72 -10.94
C PRO A 156 -10.04 18.83 -12.27
N ARG A 157 -8.90 19.54 -12.26
CA ARG A 157 -8.04 19.72 -13.45
C ARG A 157 -7.16 18.51 -13.67
N ALA A 158 -6.69 17.85 -12.61
CA ALA A 158 -5.97 16.58 -12.73
C ALA A 158 -6.84 15.50 -13.39
N TYR A 159 -8.13 15.43 -13.06
CA TYR A 159 -9.07 14.47 -13.66
C TYR A 159 -9.26 14.67 -15.17
N THR A 160 -9.35 15.92 -15.62
CA THR A 160 -9.60 16.26 -17.03
C THR A 160 -8.31 16.37 -17.87
N SER A 161 -7.14 16.37 -17.24
CA SER A 161 -5.85 16.52 -17.91
C SER A 161 -5.42 15.25 -18.66
N GLU A 162 -5.34 15.33 -19.98
CA GLU A 162 -4.73 14.30 -20.84
C GLU A 162 -3.30 13.96 -20.42
N TYR A 163 -2.59 14.95 -19.89
CA TYR A 163 -1.20 14.80 -19.51
C TYR A 163 -1.06 14.01 -18.21
N VAL A 164 -1.81 14.38 -17.16
CA VAL A 164 -1.92 13.57 -15.93
C VAL A 164 -2.39 12.16 -16.26
N ARG A 165 -3.34 12.02 -17.19
CA ARG A 165 -3.83 10.72 -17.67
C ARG A 165 -2.72 9.84 -18.26
N LYS A 166 -1.94 10.37 -19.20
CA LYS A 166 -0.85 9.63 -19.82
C LYS A 166 0.17 9.13 -18.81
N GLU A 167 0.44 9.91 -17.77
CA GLU A 167 1.44 9.57 -16.79
C GLU A 167 1.02 8.48 -15.82
N TRP A 168 -0.16 8.58 -15.21
CA TRP A 168 -0.60 7.50 -14.32
C TRP A 168 -0.88 6.22 -15.12
N GLN A 169 -1.30 6.31 -16.38
CA GLN A 169 -1.42 5.15 -17.28
C GLN A 169 -0.06 4.54 -17.64
N HIS A 170 0.98 5.37 -17.79
CA HIS A 170 2.34 4.90 -18.01
C HIS A 170 2.87 4.20 -16.74
N ALA A 171 2.71 4.81 -15.57
CA ALA A 171 3.05 4.20 -14.28
C ALA A 171 2.35 2.85 -14.08
N GLN A 172 1.05 2.75 -14.38
CA GLN A 172 0.28 1.51 -14.28
C GLN A 172 0.83 0.42 -15.20
N ARG A 173 1.18 0.75 -16.46
CA ARG A 173 1.79 -0.21 -17.41
C ARG A 173 3.15 -0.74 -16.94
N HIS A 174 3.90 0.06 -16.19
CA HIS A 174 5.19 -0.30 -15.62
C HIS A 174 5.06 -0.83 -14.17
N CYS A 175 3.85 -1.18 -13.74
CA CYS A 175 3.55 -1.70 -12.40
C CYS A 175 4.01 -0.79 -11.24
N LYS A 176 4.14 0.52 -11.46
CA LYS A 176 4.46 1.47 -10.39
C LYS A 176 3.26 1.61 -9.47
N PRO A 177 3.39 1.46 -8.14
CA PRO A 177 2.31 1.77 -7.23
C PRO A 177 1.93 3.24 -7.35
N ILE A 178 0.63 3.50 -7.41
CA ILE A 178 0.06 4.84 -7.48
C ILE A 178 -0.59 5.12 -6.12
N LEU A 179 -0.19 6.22 -5.49
CA LEU A 179 -0.73 6.70 -4.22
C LEU A 179 -1.57 7.96 -4.47
N PRO A 180 -2.90 7.85 -4.51
CA PRO A 180 -3.78 9.00 -4.72
C PRO A 180 -3.83 9.88 -3.47
N VAL A 181 -3.60 11.17 -3.64
CA VAL A 181 -3.73 12.21 -2.61
C VAL A 181 -4.83 13.17 -3.07
N VAL A 182 -5.95 13.21 -2.37
CA VAL A 182 -7.11 14.00 -2.77
C VAL A 182 -6.99 15.39 -2.17
N ARG A 183 -6.74 16.40 -3.02
CA ARG A 183 -6.63 17.78 -2.57
C ARG A 183 -7.88 18.61 -2.85
N LEU A 184 -8.51 18.41 -4.01
CA LEU A 184 -9.73 19.13 -4.39
C LEU A 184 -10.78 18.18 -4.97
N GLY A 185 -12.04 18.57 -4.87
CA GLY A 185 -13.18 17.84 -5.43
C GLY A 185 -13.74 16.74 -4.52
N ASP A 186 -14.39 15.76 -5.15
CA ASP A 186 -15.10 14.70 -4.46
C ASP A 186 -14.16 13.65 -3.86
N PHE A 187 -14.64 13.00 -2.80
CA PHE A 187 -13.96 11.85 -2.18
C PHE A 187 -14.95 10.68 -2.11
N PRO A 188 -14.60 9.50 -2.68
CA PRO A 188 -13.39 9.23 -3.46
C PRO A 188 -13.38 9.99 -4.81
N PRO A 189 -12.20 10.36 -5.35
CA PRO A 189 -12.14 11.07 -6.62
C PRO A 189 -12.48 10.11 -7.78
N PRO A 190 -13.19 10.56 -8.84
CA PRO A 190 -13.59 9.72 -9.97
C PRO A 190 -12.43 9.02 -10.71
N ILE A 191 -11.20 9.51 -10.52
CA ILE A 191 -10.00 8.90 -11.09
C ILE A 191 -9.69 7.52 -10.49
N LEU A 192 -10.14 7.21 -9.26
CA LEU A 192 -9.84 5.93 -8.62
C LEU A 192 -10.39 4.74 -9.40
N ASP A 193 -11.58 4.88 -9.99
CA ASP A 193 -12.22 3.84 -10.81
C ASP A 193 -11.37 3.47 -12.05
N GLN A 194 -10.45 4.37 -12.45
CA GLN A 194 -9.56 4.17 -13.60
C GLN A 194 -8.20 3.58 -13.22
N LEU A 195 -7.81 3.65 -11.94
CA LEU A 195 -6.50 3.19 -11.46
C LEU A 195 -6.40 1.67 -11.33
N GLY A 196 -7.51 0.95 -11.44
CA GLY A 196 -7.50 -0.49 -11.57
C GLY A 196 -8.77 -1.13 -11.03
N PRO A 197 -8.83 -2.46 -11.09
CA PRO A 197 -9.99 -3.20 -10.62
C PRO A 197 -10.14 -3.18 -9.10
N ASN A 198 -9.07 -2.95 -8.32
CA ASN A 198 -9.15 -3.01 -6.86
C ASN A 198 -9.29 -1.63 -6.24
N PRO A 199 -9.95 -1.53 -5.07
CA PRO A 199 -9.95 -0.29 -4.29
C PRO A 199 -8.51 0.17 -4.03
N VAL A 200 -8.22 1.40 -4.42
CA VAL A 200 -6.96 2.08 -4.10
C VAL A 200 -7.23 2.96 -2.89
N ASP A 201 -6.40 2.82 -1.87
CA ASP A 201 -6.49 3.67 -0.67
C ASP A 201 -6.08 5.10 -1.03
N ALA A 202 -7.04 6.02 -1.03
CA ALA A 202 -6.83 7.41 -1.36
C ALA A 202 -6.72 8.25 -0.08
N ILE A 203 -5.68 9.08 -0.01
CA ILE A 203 -5.39 9.90 1.17
C ILE A 203 -6.16 11.22 1.02
N ASP A 204 -7.20 11.42 1.82
CA ASP A 204 -7.94 12.67 1.87
C ASP A 204 -7.11 13.78 2.55
N MET A 205 -6.65 14.76 1.77
CA MET A 205 -5.89 15.94 2.21
C MET A 205 -6.60 17.25 1.84
N ARG A 206 -7.93 17.22 1.72
CA ARG A 206 -8.74 18.43 1.43
C ARG A 206 -8.81 19.40 2.62
N ASP A 207 -8.65 18.90 3.84
CA ASP A 207 -8.65 19.68 5.08
C ASP A 207 -7.22 19.94 5.57
N ASP A 208 -6.80 21.20 5.55
CA ASP A 208 -5.46 21.63 6.00
C ASP A 208 -5.21 21.37 7.49
N ALA A 209 -6.25 21.30 8.32
CA ALA A 209 -6.11 20.97 9.74
C ALA A 209 -5.57 19.55 9.95
N GLN A 210 -5.79 18.65 8.98
CA GLN A 210 -5.34 17.25 9.03
C GLN A 210 -4.03 17.00 8.27
N TYR A 211 -3.45 18.04 7.66
CA TYR A 211 -2.31 17.91 6.76
C TYR A 211 -1.16 17.09 7.38
N ALA A 212 -0.76 17.42 8.62
CA ALA A 212 0.36 16.76 9.29
C ALA A 212 0.13 15.25 9.48
N ASP A 213 -1.07 14.85 9.92
CA ASP A 213 -1.42 13.45 10.14
C ASP A 213 -1.48 12.67 8.83
N LYS A 214 -2.09 13.26 7.80
CA LYS A 214 -2.18 12.65 6.47
C LYS A 214 -0.83 12.56 5.80
N LEU A 215 0.05 13.55 6.01
CA LEU A 215 1.42 13.52 5.50
C LEU A 215 2.21 12.40 6.17
N ASN A 216 2.08 12.23 7.48
CA ASN A 216 2.69 11.11 8.19
C ASN A 216 2.16 9.76 7.67
N TYR A 217 0.88 9.68 7.32
CA TYR A 217 0.32 8.49 6.68
C TYR A 217 0.96 8.22 5.30
N LEU A 218 1.07 9.24 4.44
CA LEU A 218 1.74 9.12 3.15
C LEU A 218 3.21 8.70 3.29
N VAL A 219 3.95 9.31 4.22
CA VAL A 219 5.35 8.98 4.51
C VAL A 219 5.51 7.51 4.90
N ARG A 220 4.59 6.95 5.69
CA ARG A 220 4.60 5.52 6.04
C ARG A 220 4.41 4.63 4.81
N GLN A 221 3.54 5.00 3.88
CA GLN A 221 3.33 4.28 2.62
C GLN A 221 4.58 4.32 1.72
N LEU A 222 5.32 5.43 1.78
CA LEU A 222 6.56 5.65 1.03
C LEU A 222 7.83 5.11 1.73
N SER A 223 7.74 4.63 2.97
CA SER A 223 8.93 4.27 3.77
C SER A 223 9.65 3.01 3.29
N TYR A 224 9.03 2.21 2.43
CA TYR A 224 9.59 0.96 1.93
C TYR A 224 9.58 0.96 0.42
N LYS A 225 10.55 0.30 -0.23
CA LYS A 225 10.46 0.07 -1.66
C LYS A 225 9.28 -0.85 -1.98
N PRO A 226 8.59 -0.65 -3.12
CA PRO A 226 7.56 -1.58 -3.56
C PRO A 226 8.14 -2.97 -3.69
N LEU A 227 7.34 -3.99 -3.34
CA LEU A 227 7.75 -5.36 -3.55
C LEU A 227 8.09 -5.58 -5.04
N PRO A 228 9.22 -6.26 -5.33
CA PRO A 228 9.58 -6.60 -6.69
C PRO A 228 8.51 -7.50 -7.29
N LEU A 229 8.38 -7.46 -8.61
CA LEU A 229 7.47 -8.33 -9.32
C LEU A 229 8.11 -9.71 -9.46
N ALA A 230 7.42 -10.76 -8.99
CA ALA A 230 7.89 -12.12 -9.16
C ALA A 230 8.08 -12.46 -10.64
N HIS A 231 8.99 -13.37 -10.95
CA HIS A 231 9.19 -13.86 -12.30
C HIS A 231 7.98 -14.71 -12.73
N SER A 232 7.63 -14.63 -14.01
CA SER A 232 6.54 -15.43 -14.61
C SER A 232 7.10 -16.36 -15.70
N PRO A 233 7.93 -17.37 -15.34
CA PRO A 233 8.55 -18.26 -16.32
C PRO A 233 7.49 -19.02 -17.12
N ASN A 234 7.76 -19.21 -18.41
CA ASN A 234 6.90 -19.95 -19.36
C ASN A 234 5.51 -19.34 -19.61
N VAL A 235 5.19 -18.17 -19.05
CA VAL A 235 4.02 -17.41 -19.46
C VAL A 235 4.37 -16.63 -20.74
N GLN A 236 3.73 -16.96 -21.86
CA GLN A 236 3.86 -16.15 -23.07
C GLN A 236 3.50 -14.69 -22.77
N ARG A 237 4.31 -13.75 -23.27
CA ARG A 237 4.07 -12.31 -23.08
C ARG A 237 2.71 -11.91 -23.65
N LYS A 238 2.15 -10.84 -23.07
CA LYS A 238 0.88 -10.27 -23.46
C LYS A 238 0.85 -9.96 -24.95
N ASP A 239 -0.13 -10.54 -25.64
CA ASP A 239 -0.46 -10.17 -27.01
C ASP A 239 -0.98 -8.73 -27.07
N GLU A 240 -0.45 -7.92 -27.99
CA GLU A 240 -0.80 -6.49 -28.12
C GLU A 240 -2.29 -6.26 -28.42
N TRP A 241 -2.97 -7.24 -29.00
CA TRP A 241 -4.39 -7.18 -29.39
C TRP A 241 -5.36 -7.60 -28.28
N TYR A 242 -4.88 -7.91 -27.07
CA TYR A 242 -5.76 -8.30 -25.97
C TYR A 242 -6.67 -7.15 -25.51
N LEU A 243 -7.98 -7.35 -25.61
CA LEU A 243 -8.99 -6.47 -25.02
C LEU A 243 -9.26 -6.87 -23.57
N ALA A 244 -8.97 -5.95 -22.63
CA ALA A 244 -9.11 -6.20 -21.20
C ALA A 244 -10.57 -6.48 -20.79
N ARG A 245 -10.76 -7.58 -20.06
CA ARG A 245 -12.04 -7.92 -19.41
C ARG A 245 -11.94 -7.59 -17.92
N SER A 246 -11.89 -6.31 -17.58
CA SER A 246 -11.52 -5.80 -16.24
C SER A 246 -12.37 -6.40 -15.11
N GLU A 247 -13.67 -6.60 -15.32
CA GLU A 247 -14.57 -7.23 -14.35
C GLU A 247 -14.19 -8.68 -14.07
N LEU A 248 -14.04 -9.48 -15.12
CA LEU A 248 -13.70 -10.89 -15.01
C LEU A 248 -12.28 -11.08 -14.46
N GLN A 249 -11.34 -10.22 -14.87
CA GLN A 249 -9.98 -10.21 -14.32
C GLN A 249 -9.98 -9.91 -12.82
N ARG A 250 -10.77 -8.93 -12.37
CA ARG A 250 -10.94 -8.62 -10.94
C ARG A 250 -11.42 -9.83 -10.16
N GLN A 251 -12.48 -10.49 -10.63
CA GLN A 251 -13.08 -11.63 -9.94
C GLN A 251 -12.08 -12.77 -9.74
N VAL A 252 -11.29 -13.09 -10.78
CA VAL A 252 -10.27 -14.14 -10.67
C VAL A 252 -9.13 -13.72 -9.76
N ILE A 253 -8.65 -12.47 -9.86
CA ILE A 253 -7.59 -11.97 -8.96
C ILE A 253 -8.06 -12.01 -7.50
N GLN A 254 -9.27 -11.56 -7.21
CA GLN A 254 -9.84 -11.61 -5.86
C GLN A 254 -9.99 -13.04 -5.35
N ALA A 255 -10.38 -13.99 -6.20
CA ALA A 255 -10.43 -15.41 -5.83
C ALA A 255 -9.03 -15.97 -5.50
N LEU A 256 -7.99 -15.55 -6.24
CA LEU A 256 -6.60 -15.97 -6.02
C LEU A 256 -5.96 -15.32 -4.78
N THR A 257 -6.25 -14.05 -4.51
CA THR A 257 -5.59 -13.27 -3.43
C THR A 257 -6.42 -13.11 -2.17
N GLY A 258 -7.72 -13.45 -2.21
CA GLY A 258 -8.65 -13.27 -1.09
C GLY A 258 -8.61 -14.38 -0.03
N LEU A 259 -8.01 -15.52 -0.34
CA LEU A 259 -7.96 -16.68 0.54
C LEU A 259 -6.63 -16.71 1.33
N GLY A 260 -6.44 -15.68 2.14
CA GLY A 260 -5.37 -15.61 3.12
C GLY A 260 -5.67 -16.48 4.35
N ARG A 261 -5.43 -17.79 4.25
CA ARG A 261 -5.22 -18.64 5.43
C ARG A 261 -3.87 -19.32 5.30
N GLU A 262 -3.01 -19.13 6.29
CA GLU A 262 -1.74 -19.84 6.40
C GLU A 262 -1.95 -21.34 6.14
N ASN A 263 -1.11 -21.93 5.28
CA ASN A 263 -1.09 -23.36 4.92
C ASN A 263 -2.27 -23.90 4.09
N THR A 264 -3.01 -23.06 3.36
CA THR A 264 -4.09 -23.54 2.47
C THR A 264 -3.67 -23.43 0.99
N VAL A 265 -3.66 -24.55 0.27
CA VAL A 265 -3.56 -24.54 -1.20
C VAL A 265 -4.93 -24.15 -1.75
N THR A 266 -5.00 -23.00 -2.42
CA THR A 266 -6.22 -22.55 -3.10
C THR A 266 -6.19 -22.99 -4.55
N ILE A 267 -7.26 -23.63 -5.01
CA ILE A 267 -7.46 -23.98 -6.42
C ILE A 267 -8.58 -23.11 -6.99
N THR A 268 -8.29 -22.37 -8.05
CA THR A 268 -9.27 -21.55 -8.79
C THR A 268 -9.36 -22.05 -10.22
N ALA A 269 -10.58 -22.33 -10.69
CA ALA A 269 -10.84 -22.79 -12.05
C ALA A 269 -11.56 -21.70 -12.86
N ILE A 270 -11.20 -21.57 -14.15
CA ILE A 270 -11.92 -20.73 -15.12
C ILE A 270 -12.63 -21.67 -16.09
N GLU A 271 -13.95 -21.65 -16.09
CA GLU A 271 -14.79 -22.52 -16.94
C GLU A 271 -15.52 -21.73 -18.04
N GLY A 272 -15.88 -22.40 -19.13
CA GLY A 272 -16.57 -21.79 -20.26
C GLY A 272 -16.29 -22.47 -21.60
N LEU A 273 -16.98 -22.02 -22.66
CA LEU A 273 -16.89 -22.61 -24.00
C LEU A 273 -15.45 -22.64 -24.56
N ALA A 274 -15.18 -23.60 -25.45
CA ALA A 274 -13.93 -23.63 -26.21
C ALA A 274 -13.77 -22.33 -27.04
N GLY A 275 -12.56 -21.78 -27.10
CA GLY A 275 -12.28 -20.56 -27.87
C GLY A 275 -12.68 -19.23 -27.21
N ILE A 276 -13.39 -19.22 -26.06
CA ILE A 276 -13.86 -17.97 -25.42
C ILE A 276 -12.75 -17.09 -24.80
N GLY A 277 -11.51 -17.59 -24.79
CA GLY A 277 -10.32 -16.87 -24.30
C GLY A 277 -9.91 -17.17 -22.86
N LYS A 278 -10.26 -18.34 -22.30
CA LYS A 278 -9.88 -18.74 -20.92
C LYS A 278 -8.38 -18.73 -20.69
N SER A 279 -7.63 -19.40 -21.58
CA SER A 279 -6.17 -19.45 -21.51
C SER A 279 -5.54 -18.06 -21.69
N THR A 280 -6.13 -17.22 -22.55
CA THR A 280 -5.71 -15.82 -22.73
C THR A 280 -5.90 -15.03 -21.44
N LEU A 281 -7.07 -15.12 -20.79
CA LEU A 281 -7.33 -14.46 -19.52
C LEU A 281 -6.36 -14.94 -18.43
N ALA A 282 -6.12 -16.25 -18.31
CA ALA A 282 -5.19 -16.80 -17.33
C ALA A 282 -3.75 -16.28 -17.54
N LYS A 283 -3.29 -16.19 -18.81
CA LYS A 283 -2.00 -15.54 -19.13
C LYS A 283 -1.97 -14.07 -18.71
N MET A 284 -3.07 -13.33 -18.90
CA MET A 284 -3.13 -11.91 -18.50
C MET A 284 -3.05 -11.72 -17.00
N ILE A 285 -3.73 -12.58 -16.25
CA ILE A 285 -3.68 -12.61 -14.79
C ILE A 285 -2.27 -12.96 -14.31
N ALA A 286 -1.59 -13.89 -14.98
CA ALA A 286 -0.20 -14.24 -14.64
C ALA A 286 0.81 -13.10 -14.86
N TRP A 287 0.50 -12.14 -15.73
CA TRP A 287 1.27 -10.91 -15.94
C TRP A 287 0.81 -9.72 -15.08
N ASP A 288 -0.30 -9.87 -14.35
CA ASP A 288 -0.85 -8.82 -13.52
C ASP A 288 0.11 -8.43 -12.39
N CYS A 289 0.29 -7.12 -12.20
CA CYS A 289 1.24 -6.58 -11.22
C CYS A 289 0.90 -7.00 -9.79
N GLN A 290 -0.38 -7.09 -9.43
CA GLN A 290 -0.82 -7.47 -8.09
C GLN A 290 -0.58 -8.95 -7.86
N VAL A 291 -0.92 -9.80 -8.82
CA VAL A 291 -0.68 -11.25 -8.77
C VAL A 291 0.81 -11.53 -8.56
N ARG A 292 1.67 -10.87 -9.35
CA ARG A 292 3.13 -11.01 -9.26
C ARG A 292 3.74 -10.43 -7.98
N ARG A 293 3.06 -9.51 -7.29
CA ARG A 293 3.46 -9.02 -5.95
C ARG A 293 2.97 -9.93 -4.83
N TYR A 294 1.82 -10.57 -5.02
CA TYR A 294 1.23 -11.47 -4.05
C TYR A 294 1.98 -12.82 -4.02
N PHE A 295 2.21 -13.44 -5.18
CA PHE A 295 2.93 -14.71 -5.32
C PHE A 295 4.44 -14.48 -5.52
N ARG A 296 5.15 -14.20 -4.43
CA ARG A 296 6.56 -13.76 -4.45
C ARG A 296 7.54 -14.80 -5.01
N ASP A 297 7.24 -16.09 -4.84
CA ASP A 297 8.12 -17.18 -5.29
C ASP A 297 8.06 -17.41 -6.81
N GLY A 298 7.08 -16.79 -7.49
CA GLY A 298 6.92 -16.86 -8.95
C GLY A 298 5.53 -17.28 -9.39
N VAL A 299 5.24 -17.02 -10.67
CA VAL A 299 4.00 -17.45 -11.34
C VAL A 299 4.36 -18.39 -12.48
N PHE A 300 4.07 -19.68 -12.32
CA PHE A 300 4.46 -20.71 -13.28
C PHE A 300 3.31 -21.08 -14.21
N TRP A 301 3.59 -21.13 -15.51
CA TRP A 301 2.66 -21.68 -16.51
C TRP A 301 3.00 -23.14 -16.79
N ILE A 302 2.02 -24.02 -16.59
CA ILE A 302 2.14 -25.46 -16.87
C ILE A 302 0.94 -25.87 -17.72
N GLU A 303 1.21 -26.55 -18.83
CA GLU A 303 0.18 -27.21 -19.64
C GLU A 303 0.05 -28.65 -19.20
N VAL A 304 -1.12 -29.01 -18.65
CA VAL A 304 -1.42 -30.39 -18.25
C VAL A 304 -2.07 -31.10 -19.44
N GLY A 305 -1.41 -32.15 -19.94
CA GLY A 305 -1.91 -32.97 -21.04
C GLY A 305 -3.14 -33.81 -20.65
N LYS A 306 -3.71 -34.52 -21.64
CA LYS A 306 -4.86 -35.42 -21.41
C LYS A 306 -4.51 -36.67 -20.59
N ASP A 307 -3.24 -37.07 -20.55
CA ASP A 307 -2.70 -38.10 -19.68
C ASP A 307 -1.61 -37.46 -18.79
N PRO A 308 -1.92 -37.13 -17.51
CA PRO A 308 -1.00 -36.49 -16.58
C PRO A 308 0.04 -37.43 -15.97
#